data_AF-S4P7E7-F1
#
_entry.id   AF-S4P7E7-F1
#
_cell.length_a   1.000
_cell.length_b   1.000
_cell.length_c   1.000
_cell.angle_alpha   90.00
_cell.angle_beta   90.00
_cell.angle_gamma   90.00
#
_symmetry.space_group_name_H-M   'P 1'
#
loop_
_entity.id
_entity.type
_entity.pdbx_description
1 polymer ?
#
loop_
_entity_poly.entity_id
_entity_poly.type
_entity_poly.pdbx_seq_one_letter_code
_entity_poly.pdbx_strand_id
1 'polypeptide(L)'
;MYGLHHGVHHFNSFDNITSLPNKLSEIGVYTGIIGKKHVGPRDVYRFDFEQTEENNNVNQVGRNITYMKLLARDFLAEANKQNKPFFLLVGFHDPHRCGHSHPEWGPFCERFGSG
;
A
#
# COMPACT_ATOMS: atom_id res chain seq x y z
N MET A 1 -16.67 1.37 -9.02
CA MET A 1 -16.11 2.63 -8.50
C MET A 1 -15.30 3.27 -9.61
N TYR A 2 -15.63 4.49 -10.06
CA TYR A 2 -14.91 5.19 -11.13
C TYR A 2 -14.53 6.58 -10.62
N GLY A 3 -13.22 6.83 -10.42
CA GLY A 3 -12.69 8.09 -9.88
C GLY A 3 -11.39 7.84 -9.10
N LEU A 4 -10.49 8.82 -9.08
CA LEU A 4 -9.24 8.74 -8.32
C LEU A 4 -9.49 9.22 -6.88
N HIS A 5 -8.92 8.53 -5.88
CA HIS A 5 -9.09 8.88 -4.47
C HIS A 5 -8.55 10.28 -4.10
N HIS A 6 -7.54 10.75 -4.82
CA HIS A 6 -6.78 11.96 -4.48
C HIS A 6 -7.24 13.21 -5.26
N GLY A 7 -6.78 14.37 -4.78
CA GLY A 7 -6.92 15.66 -5.46
C GLY A 7 -8.38 16.10 -5.61
N VAL A 8 -8.69 16.72 -6.76
CA VAL A 8 -10.02 17.28 -7.05
C VAL A 8 -11.11 16.23 -7.22
N HIS A 9 -10.74 14.97 -7.43
CA HIS A 9 -11.70 13.89 -7.63
C HIS A 9 -12.30 13.39 -6.30
N HIS A 10 -11.51 13.41 -5.22
CA HIS A 10 -11.90 13.06 -3.85
C HIS A 10 -12.84 11.84 -3.76
N PHE A 11 -12.53 10.79 -4.53
CA PHE A 11 -13.43 9.67 -4.67
C PHE A 11 -13.23 8.66 -3.53
N ASN A 12 -14.22 8.57 -2.65
CA ASN A 12 -14.19 7.76 -1.44
C ASN A 12 -15.35 6.77 -1.38
N SER A 13 -15.13 5.67 -0.65
CA SER A 13 -16.22 4.82 -0.16
C SER A 13 -17.08 5.58 0.84
N PHE A 14 -18.33 5.13 1.03
CA PHE A 14 -19.15 5.58 2.14
C PHE A 14 -18.58 5.06 3.48
N ASP A 15 -18.76 5.85 4.55
CA ASP A 15 -18.22 5.53 5.89
C ASP A 15 -18.79 4.23 6.48
N ASN A 16 -19.97 3.78 6.02
CA ASN A 16 -20.62 2.57 6.49
C ASN A 16 -20.18 1.29 5.77
N ILE A 17 -19.22 1.36 4.85
CA ILE A 17 -18.69 0.19 4.14
C ILE A 17 -17.67 -0.52 5.02
N THR A 18 -17.84 -1.84 5.17
CA THR A 18 -16.80 -2.70 5.76
C THR A 18 -15.94 -3.28 4.63
N SER A 19 -14.66 -2.90 4.59
CA SER A 19 -13.72 -3.45 3.61
C SER A 19 -13.19 -4.83 4.02
N LEU A 20 -12.52 -5.50 3.07
CA LEU A 20 -11.85 -6.77 3.30
C LEU A 20 -10.86 -6.73 4.48
N PRO A 21 -9.87 -5.82 4.56
CA PRO A 21 -8.92 -5.82 5.67
C PRO A 21 -9.59 -5.58 7.02
N ASN A 22 -10.59 -4.70 7.11
CA ASN A 22 -11.38 -4.52 8.34
C ASN A 22 -12.06 -5.84 8.75
N LYS A 23 -12.69 -6.53 7.79
CA LYS A 23 -13.39 -7.80 8.07
C LYS A 23 -12.45 -8.93 8.49
N LEU A 24 -11.26 -8.98 7.91
CA LEU A 24 -10.22 -9.95 8.26
C LEU A 24 -9.65 -9.68 9.67
N SER A 25 -9.42 -8.41 10.00
CA SER A 25 -8.97 -8.01 11.34
C SER A 25 -10.00 -8.37 12.42
N GLU A 26 -11.30 -8.18 12.16
CA GLU A 26 -12.39 -8.58 13.08
C GLU A 26 -12.37 -10.07 13.44
N ILE A 27 -11.94 -10.94 12.52
CA ILE A 27 -11.87 -12.40 12.74
C ILE A 27 -10.47 -12.87 13.16
N GLY A 28 -9.58 -11.95 13.55
CA GLY A 28 -8.28 -12.25 14.13
C GLY A 28 -7.15 -12.50 13.12
N VAL A 29 -7.32 -12.17 11.85
CA VAL A 29 -6.26 -12.22 10.83
C VAL A 29 -5.40 -10.96 10.95
N TYR A 30 -4.07 -11.11 11.01
CA TYR A 30 -3.14 -9.97 11.00
C TYR A 30 -3.03 -9.38 9.60
N THR A 31 -3.41 -8.11 9.45
CA THR A 31 -3.54 -7.46 8.14
C THR A 31 -2.39 -6.50 7.88
N GLY A 32 -1.81 -6.55 6.67
CA GLY A 32 -0.74 -5.66 6.27
C GLY A 32 -0.89 -5.15 4.84
N ILE A 33 -0.38 -3.95 4.60
CA ILE A 33 -0.21 -3.36 3.27
C ILE A 33 1.19 -2.78 3.12
N ILE A 34 1.85 -3.10 2.01
CA ILE A 34 3.12 -2.50 1.58
C ILE A 34 2.93 -1.96 0.17
N GLY A 35 3.14 -0.66 0.00
CA GLY A 35 3.02 0.04 -1.27
C GLY A 35 1.77 0.91 -1.37
N LYS A 36 1.32 1.12 -2.60
CA LYS A 36 0.30 2.13 -2.92
C LYS A 36 -1.08 1.70 -2.43
N LYS A 37 -1.70 2.49 -1.54
CA LYS A 37 -3.04 2.27 -0.99
C LYS A 37 -4.12 2.91 -1.87
N HIS A 38 -4.04 4.22 -2.07
CA HIS A 38 -4.82 5.03 -3.00
C HIS A 38 -6.35 4.83 -2.93
N VAL A 39 -6.86 4.52 -1.74
CA VAL A 39 -8.28 4.35 -1.44
C VAL A 39 -8.60 4.98 -0.09
N GLY A 40 -9.84 5.43 0.09
CA GLY A 40 -10.31 5.99 1.34
C GLY A 40 -11.82 5.86 1.52
N PRO A 41 -12.34 6.26 2.69
CA PRO A 41 -11.62 6.91 3.78
C PRO A 41 -10.75 5.93 4.59
N ARG A 42 -9.80 6.47 5.36
CA ARG A 42 -8.80 5.69 6.10
C ARG A 42 -9.44 4.62 7.00
N ASP A 43 -10.51 4.98 7.69
CA ASP A 43 -11.18 4.09 8.65
C ASP A 43 -11.90 2.91 7.96
N VAL A 44 -12.30 3.07 6.70
CA VAL A 44 -12.90 1.99 5.90
C VAL A 44 -11.84 0.99 5.44
N TYR A 45 -10.59 1.42 5.22
CA TYR A 45 -9.50 0.57 4.72
C TYR A 45 -8.33 0.53 5.70
N ARG A 46 -8.54 -0.01 6.90
CA ARG A 46 -7.53 -0.08 7.94
C ARG A 46 -6.77 -1.41 7.87
N PHE A 47 -5.46 -1.34 7.99
CA PHE A 47 -4.59 -2.49 8.19
C PHE A 47 -3.86 -2.36 9.54
N ASP A 48 -3.42 -3.48 10.11
CA ASP A 48 -2.63 -3.50 11.35
C ASP A 48 -1.18 -3.03 11.09
N PHE A 49 -0.64 -3.35 9.91
CA PHE A 49 0.67 -2.93 9.43
C PHE A 49 0.55 -2.13 8.12
N GLU A 50 0.88 -0.83 8.16
CA GLU A 50 0.75 0.06 7.00
C GLU A 50 2.10 0.67 6.60
N GLN A 51 2.60 0.35 5.41
CA GLN A 51 3.76 1.00 4.79
C GLN A 51 3.37 1.50 3.39
N THR A 52 2.81 2.72 3.33
CA THR A 52 2.09 3.25 2.15
C THR A 52 2.53 4.67 1.82
N GLU A 53 1.95 5.27 0.78
CA GLU A 53 2.16 6.69 0.46
C GLU A 53 1.66 7.65 1.54
N GLU A 54 0.84 7.19 2.49
CA GLU A 54 0.36 8.02 3.61
C GLU A 54 1.44 8.28 4.66
N ASN A 55 2.48 7.44 4.72
CA ASN A 55 3.56 7.54 5.71
C ASN A 55 4.98 7.34 5.14
N ASN A 56 5.11 7.07 3.84
CA ASN A 56 6.38 6.90 3.15
C ASN A 56 6.38 7.58 1.77
N ASN A 57 7.56 7.75 1.17
CA ASN A 57 7.65 8.05 -0.26
C ASN A 57 7.17 6.83 -1.07
N VAL A 58 6.18 7.02 -1.95
CA VAL A 58 5.57 5.95 -2.76
C VAL A 58 6.58 5.17 -3.60
N ASN A 59 7.68 5.79 -4.05
CA ASN A 59 8.69 5.07 -4.82
C ASN A 59 9.54 4.15 -3.93
N GLN A 60 9.72 4.45 -2.65
CA GLN A 60 10.39 3.53 -1.72
C GLN A 60 9.51 2.31 -1.42
N VAL A 61 8.22 2.52 -1.12
CA VAL A 61 7.34 1.41 -0.73
C VAL A 61 6.62 0.74 -1.90
N GLY A 62 6.67 1.31 -3.10
CA GLY A 62 5.97 0.81 -4.29
C GLY A 62 6.85 0.47 -5.49
N ARG A 63 8.15 0.82 -5.49
CA ARG A 63 9.09 0.51 -6.59
C ARG A 63 10.43 -0.05 -6.12
N ASN A 64 10.94 0.40 -4.97
CA ASN A 64 12.18 -0.15 -4.40
C ASN A 64 11.93 -1.55 -3.83
N ILE A 65 12.00 -2.57 -4.69
CA ILE A 65 11.76 -3.97 -4.34
C ILE A 65 12.67 -4.48 -3.22
N THR A 66 13.87 -3.92 -3.07
CA THR A 66 14.77 -4.27 -1.96
C THR A 66 14.19 -3.81 -0.63
N TYR A 67 13.71 -2.57 -0.56
CA TYR A 67 13.07 -2.04 0.65
C TYR A 67 11.75 -2.75 0.95
N MET A 68 10.89 -2.94 -0.08
CA MET A 68 9.64 -3.69 0.04
C MET A 68 9.87 -5.11 0.57
N LYS A 69 10.91 -5.81 0.11
CA LYS A 69 11.31 -7.12 0.62
C LYS A 69 11.65 -7.08 2.11
N LEU A 70 12.38 -6.06 2.58
CA LEU A 70 12.72 -5.92 4.00
C LEU A 70 11.45 -5.69 4.84
N LEU A 71 10.53 -4.83 4.38
CA LEU A 71 9.24 -4.61 5.05
C LEU A 71 8.38 -5.88 5.10
N ALA A 72 8.35 -6.66 4.01
CA ALA A 72 7.62 -7.92 3.97
C ALA A 72 8.23 -8.94 4.95
N ARG A 73 9.56 -9.00 5.06
CA ARG A 73 10.25 -9.84 6.05
C ARG A 73 9.86 -9.45 7.47
N ASP A 74 9.82 -8.15 7.77
CA ASP A 74 9.49 -7.65 9.10
C ASP A 74 8.01 -7.94 9.44
N PHE A 75 7.10 -7.77 8.47
CA PHE A 75 5.70 -8.15 8.62
C PHE A 75 5.53 -9.64 8.93
N LEU A 76 6.17 -10.52 8.16
CA LEU A 76 6.06 -11.97 8.34
C LEU A 76 6.64 -12.42 9.68
N ALA A 77 7.73 -11.78 10.14
CA ALA A 77 8.30 -12.04 11.45
C ALA A 77 7.32 -11.69 12.59
N GLU A 78 6.62 -10.55 12.47
CA GLU A 78 5.63 -10.12 13.45
C GLU A 78 4.37 -11.01 13.43
N ALA A 79 3.88 -11.38 12.24
CA ALA A 79 2.77 -12.32 12.09
C ALA A 79 3.07 -13.67 12.77
N ASN A 80 4.28 -14.19 12.56
CA ASN A 80 4.75 -15.43 13.18
C ASN A 80 4.86 -15.30 14.70
N LYS A 81 5.39 -14.17 15.22
CA LYS A 81 5.49 -13.89 16.65
C LYS A 81 4.11 -13.84 17.33
N GLN A 82 3.11 -13.27 16.65
CA GLN A 82 1.74 -13.21 17.15
C GLN A 82 0.97 -14.53 16.99
N ASN A 83 1.53 -15.51 16.26
CA ASN A 83 0.89 -16.80 15.96
C ASN A 83 -0.51 -16.64 15.34
N LYS A 84 -0.67 -15.68 14.43
CA LYS A 84 -1.93 -15.39 13.72
C LYS A 84 -1.82 -15.75 12.23
N PRO A 85 -2.91 -16.21 11.58
CA PRO A 85 -2.99 -16.17 10.13
C PRO A 85 -2.85 -14.71 9.66
N PHE A 86 -2.32 -14.49 8.46
CA PHE A 86 -2.08 -13.15 7.94
C PHE A 86 -2.70 -12.93 6.57
N PHE A 87 -2.97 -11.65 6.28
CA PHE A 87 -3.29 -11.14 4.96
C PHE A 87 -2.34 -9.97 4.65
N LEU A 88 -1.47 -10.14 3.65
CA LEU A 88 -0.54 -9.11 3.21
C LEU A 88 -0.87 -8.70 1.77
N LEU A 89 -1.20 -7.43 1.58
CA LEU A 89 -1.37 -6.82 0.27
C LEU A 89 -0.07 -6.10 -0.13
N VAL A 90 0.57 -6.57 -1.21
CA VAL A 90 1.75 -5.90 -1.80
C VAL A 90 1.30 -5.11 -3.04
N GLY A 91 1.10 -3.80 -2.85
CA GLY A 91 0.60 -2.88 -3.87
C GLY A 91 1.74 -2.19 -4.61
N PHE A 92 2.32 -2.86 -5.61
CA PHE A 92 3.34 -2.24 -6.46
C PHE A 92 2.82 -0.97 -7.13
N HIS A 93 3.69 0.05 -7.20
CA HIS A 93 3.45 1.25 -7.98
C HIS A 93 3.96 1.09 -9.42
N ASP A 94 4.96 0.22 -9.64
CA ASP A 94 5.34 -0.19 -10.99
C ASP A 94 4.19 -0.93 -11.72
N PRO A 95 4.04 -0.79 -13.05
CA PRO A 95 4.78 0.09 -13.96
C PRO A 95 4.01 1.40 -14.22
N HIS A 96 3.51 2.08 -13.19
CA HIS A 96 2.78 3.34 -13.38
C HIS A 96 3.69 4.41 -13.98
N ARG A 97 3.14 5.26 -14.85
CA ARG A 97 3.89 6.37 -15.45
C ARG A 97 4.37 7.36 -14.39
N CYS A 98 5.51 7.97 -14.66
CA CYS A 98 6.24 8.83 -13.74
C CYS A 98 6.62 10.18 -14.33
N GLY A 99 6.56 10.32 -15.66
CA GLY A 99 7.10 11.50 -16.35
C GLY A 99 6.47 12.84 -15.95
N HIS A 100 5.26 12.85 -15.38
CA HIS A 100 4.66 14.07 -14.85
C HIS A 100 5.22 14.48 -13.47
N SER A 101 5.65 13.52 -12.66
CA SER A 101 6.11 13.76 -11.28
C SER A 101 7.62 13.71 -11.12
N HIS A 102 8.29 12.76 -11.79
CA HIS A 102 9.75 12.58 -11.76
C HIS A 102 10.27 12.24 -13.17
N PRO A 103 10.31 13.22 -14.09
CA PRO A 103 10.78 13.01 -15.46
C PRO A 103 12.22 12.49 -15.55
N GLU A 104 13.06 12.79 -14.55
CA GLU A 104 14.45 12.35 -14.47
C GLU A 104 14.62 10.82 -14.44
N TRP A 105 13.59 10.09 -14.01
CA TRP A 105 13.63 8.63 -13.92
C TRP A 105 13.02 7.91 -15.14
N GLY A 106 12.67 8.66 -16.19
CA GLY A 106 12.05 8.13 -17.40
C GLY A 106 10.53 7.97 -17.29
N PRO A 107 9.83 7.67 -18.41
CA PRO A 107 8.38 7.70 -18.46
C PRO A 107 7.67 6.79 -17.45
N PHE A 108 8.34 5.74 -16.95
CA PHE A 108 7.82 4.75 -16.02
C PHE A 108 8.58 4.70 -14.69
N CYS A 109 9.40 5.72 -14.39
CA CYS A 109 10.41 5.68 -13.33
C CYS A 109 11.39 4.50 -13.50
N GLU A 110 11.64 4.01 -14.71
CA GLU A 110 12.49 2.85 -14.96
C GLU A 110 13.97 3.04 -14.57
N ARG A 111 14.38 4.27 -14.26
CA ARG A 111 15.72 4.60 -13.74
C ARG A 111 15.74 4.90 -12.23
N PHE A 112 14.63 4.68 -11.53
CA PHE A 112 14.55 4.88 -10.08
C PHE A 112 15.20 3.70 -9.33
N GLY A 113 15.98 4.02 -8.30
CA GLY A 113 16.70 3.03 -7.50
C GLY A 113 17.97 2.52 -8.18
N SER A 114 18.58 1.47 -7.62
CA SER A 114 19.80 0.86 -8.15
C SER A 114 19.50 -0.29 -9.11
N GLY A 115 18.43 -0.16 -9.92
CA GLY A 115 18.14 -1.09 -11.00
C GLY A 115 19.28 -1.11 -12.01
#